data_AF-A0A7Y2XQW7-F1
#
_entry.id   AF-A0A7Y2XQW7-F1
#
_cell.length_a   1.000
_cell.length_b   1.000
_cell.length_c   1.000
_cell.angle_alpha   90.00
_cell.angle_beta   90.00
_cell.angle_gamma   90.00
#
_symmetry.space_group_name_H-M   'P 1'
#
loop_
_entity.id
_entity.type
_entity.pdbx_description
1 polymer ?
#
loop_
_entity_poly.entity_id
_entity_poly.type
_entity_poly.pdbx_seq_one_letter_code
_entity_poly.pdbx_strand_id
1 'polypeptide(L)'
;MENNMRGLALLLALLLPLTASAEGGLPFMKDIAGDRDLPRAWGIGFDFFTMDQDYDIKDLQFALPGVSIVDPSKIDVTNEVQHLDFKADAWLLPFLNVFGVIGRVEIDTLVDFSPAEIVGLPISLGT
;
A
#
# COMPACT_ATOMS: atom_id res chain seq x y z
N MET A 1 -8.75 -15.38 5.81
CA MET A 1 -9.12 -14.61 4.60
C MET A 1 -10.61 -14.27 4.50
N GLU A 2 -11.56 -15.18 4.79
CA GLU A 2 -13.01 -14.92 4.58
C GLU A 2 -13.61 -13.76 5.39
N ASN A 3 -13.13 -13.52 6.61
CA ASN A 3 -13.67 -12.47 7.48
C ASN A 3 -13.28 -11.05 7.04
N ASN A 4 -12.06 -10.85 6.53
CA ASN A 4 -11.57 -9.55 6.05
C ASN A 4 -12.28 -9.14 4.75
N MET A 5 -12.58 -10.11 3.89
CA MET A 5 -13.26 -9.88 2.61
C MET A 5 -14.73 -9.48 2.78
N ARG A 6 -15.41 -10.00 3.81
CA ARG A 6 -16.77 -9.58 4.19
C ARG A 6 -16.81 -8.18 4.78
N GLY A 7 -15.84 -7.81 5.61
CA GLY A 7 -15.70 -6.46 6.15
C GLY A 7 -15.48 -5.41 5.06
N LEU A 8 -14.59 -5.71 4.11
CA LEU A 8 -14.33 -4.84 2.96
C LEU A 8 -15.57 -4.65 2.07
N ALA A 9 -16.30 -5.73 1.79
CA ALA A 9 -17.52 -5.67 0.99
C ALA A 9 -18.62 -4.82 1.66
N LEU A 10 -18.76 -4.91 2.99
CA LEU A 10 -19.71 -4.09 3.75
C LEU A 10 -19.30 -2.60 3.78
N LEU A 11 -18.00 -2.32 3.89
CA LEU A 11 -17.48 -0.94 3.82
C LEU A 11 -17.73 -0.31 2.45
N LEU A 12 -17.49 -1.07 1.37
CA LEU A 12 -17.77 -0.64 -0.01
C LEU A 12 -19.27 -0.38 -0.23
N ALA A 13 -20.14 -1.23 0.33
CA ALA A 13 -21.60 -1.04 0.25
C ALA A 13 -22.09 0.23 0.97
N LEU A 14 -21.45 0.60 2.08
CA LEU A 14 -21.75 1.83 2.85
C LEU A 14 -21.30 3.12 2.14
N LEU A 15 -20.32 3.04 1.22
CA LEU A 15 -19.78 4.19 0.49
C LEU A 15 -20.58 4.56 -0.77
N LEU A 16 -21.40 3.63 -1.31
CA LEU A 16 -22.26 3.87 -2.47
C LEU A 16 -23.17 5.11 -2.35
N PRO A 17 -23.90 5.34 -1.24
CA PRO A 17 -24.80 6.48 -1.12
C PRO A 17 -24.11 7.84 -0.97
N LEU A 18 -22.82 7.90 -0.56
CA LEU A 18 -22.11 9.17 -0.46
C LEU A 18 -21.87 9.80 -1.85
N THR A 19 -21.70 8.99 -2.89
CA THR A 19 -21.39 9.49 -4.25
C THR A 19 -22.59 10.11 -4.99
N ALA A 20 -23.81 9.91 -4.47
CA ALA A 20 -25.05 10.30 -5.14
C ALA A 20 -25.45 11.78 -4.91
N SER A 21 -24.92 12.44 -3.88
CA SER A 21 -25.16 13.87 -3.60
C SER A 21 -24.01 14.74 -4.09
N ALA A 22 -23.86 14.84 -5.42
CA ALA A 22 -22.88 15.72 -6.07
C ALA A 22 -23.43 17.14 -6.37
N GLU A 23 -24.70 17.42 -6.07
CA GLU A 23 -25.34 18.72 -6.32
C GLU A 23 -25.06 19.72 -5.19
N GLY A 24 -23.80 20.16 -5.10
CA GLY A 24 -23.38 21.28 -4.25
C GLY A 24 -23.06 22.54 -5.07
N GLY A 25 -22.77 23.64 -4.37
CA GLY A 25 -22.38 24.92 -4.97
C GLY A 25 -21.04 24.93 -5.73
N LEU A 26 -20.32 23.81 -5.77
CA LEU A 26 -19.06 23.62 -6.47
C LEU A 26 -19.23 22.97 -7.86
N PRO A 27 -18.33 23.21 -8.82
CA PRO A 27 -17.25 24.21 -8.78
C PRO A 27 -17.78 25.65 -8.72
N PHE A 28 -17.05 26.60 -8.12
CA PHE A 28 -17.38 28.02 -8.20
C PHE A 28 -17.18 28.53 -9.63
N MET A 29 -17.80 29.65 -10.01
CA MET A 29 -17.66 30.26 -11.35
C MET A 29 -18.02 29.30 -12.50
N LYS A 30 -19.07 28.46 -12.33
CA LYS A 30 -19.50 27.48 -13.36
C LYS A 30 -19.79 28.11 -14.71
N ASP A 31 -20.24 29.36 -14.72
CA ASP A 31 -20.61 30.16 -15.89
C ASP A 31 -19.45 30.36 -16.88
N ILE A 32 -18.20 30.43 -16.41
CA ILE A 32 -17.03 30.56 -17.30
C ILE A 32 -16.82 29.31 -18.16
N ALA A 33 -17.42 28.19 -17.78
CA ALA A 33 -17.35 26.94 -18.54
C ALA A 33 -18.26 26.94 -19.78
N GLY A 34 -19.21 27.88 -19.88
CA GLY A 34 -20.21 27.93 -20.95
C GLY A 34 -21.11 26.70 -20.96
N ASP A 35 -21.39 26.17 -22.15
CA ASP A 35 -22.27 25.00 -22.33
C ASP A 35 -21.56 23.65 -22.12
N ARG A 36 -20.38 23.64 -21.49
CA ARG A 36 -19.63 22.40 -21.25
C ARG A 36 -20.17 21.67 -20.03
N ASP A 37 -20.25 20.35 -20.14
CA ASP A 37 -20.51 19.50 -18.99
C ASP A 37 -19.35 19.59 -17.99
N LEU A 38 -19.68 19.99 -16.76
CA LEU A 38 -18.72 20.08 -15.67
C LEU A 38 -18.50 18.73 -15.00
N PRO A 39 -17.28 18.43 -14.52
CA PRO A 39 -17.04 17.24 -13.72
C PRO A 39 -17.85 17.29 -12.42
N ARG A 40 -18.00 16.13 -11.76
CA ARG A 40 -18.63 16.04 -10.45
C ARG A 40 -17.89 16.95 -9.46
N ALA A 41 -18.65 17.64 -8.61
CA ALA A 41 -18.12 18.63 -7.67
C ALA A 41 -17.06 18.08 -6.72
N TRP A 42 -17.16 16.80 -6.36
CA TRP A 42 -16.23 16.12 -5.47
C TRP A 42 -16.20 14.61 -5.76
N GLY A 43 -15.16 13.97 -5.26
CA GLY A 43 -14.90 12.54 -5.38
C GLY A 43 -14.24 11.99 -4.13
N ILE A 44 -14.46 10.70 -3.88
CA ILE A 44 -13.71 9.89 -2.92
C ILE A 44 -13.24 8.62 -3.63
N GLY A 45 -12.03 8.19 -3.29
CA GLY A 45 -11.39 7.00 -3.82
C GLY A 45 -10.75 6.18 -2.70
N PHE A 46 -10.66 4.88 -2.92
CA PHE A 46 -10.02 3.96 -1.99
C PHE A 46 -9.22 2.97 -2.82
N ASP A 47 -7.92 2.89 -2.53
CA ASP A 47 -7.00 2.00 -3.22
C ASP A 47 -6.46 1.01 -2.19
N PHE A 48 -6.64 -0.29 -2.47
CA PHE A 48 -6.08 -1.37 -1.66
C PHE A 48 -5.22 -2.24 -2.57
N PHE A 49 -3.98 -2.47 -2.16
CA PHE A 49 -3.01 -3.24 -2.90
C PHE A 49 -2.24 -4.14 -1.94
N THR A 50 -2.06 -5.41 -2.33
CA THR A 50 -1.16 -6.34 -1.65
C THR A 50 -0.14 -6.85 -2.66
N MET A 51 1.10 -7.03 -2.22
CA MET A 51 2.20 -7.48 -3.05
C MET A 51 3.11 -8.39 -2.25
N ASP A 52 3.29 -9.60 -2.78
CA ASP A 52 4.32 -10.52 -2.33
C ASP A 52 5.60 -10.21 -3.12
N GLN A 53 6.68 -9.87 -2.41
CA GLN A 53 8.01 -9.65 -2.95
C GLN A 53 9.00 -10.63 -2.32
N ASP A 54 9.34 -11.68 -3.03
CA ASP A 54 10.42 -12.55 -2.59
C ASP A 54 11.77 -11.93 -2.96
N TYR A 55 12.69 -11.84 -1.99
CA TYR A 55 14.03 -11.29 -2.20
C TYR A 55 15.09 -12.40 -2.24
N ASP A 56 15.88 -12.43 -3.32
CA ASP A 56 17.09 -13.24 -3.36
C ASP A 56 18.25 -12.50 -2.66
N ILE A 57 18.79 -13.08 -1.58
CA ILE A 57 20.03 -12.55 -0.98
C ILE A 57 21.23 -12.93 -1.85
N LYS A 58 21.86 -11.93 -2.48
CA LYS A 58 23.08 -12.12 -3.29
C LYS A 58 24.37 -12.07 -2.47
N ASP A 59 24.41 -11.24 -1.43
CA ASP A 59 25.56 -11.08 -0.54
C ASP A 59 25.07 -10.71 0.86
N LEU A 60 25.68 -11.29 1.90
CA LEU A 60 25.40 -10.97 3.30
C LEU A 60 26.69 -10.98 4.10
N GLN A 61 27.02 -9.84 4.70
CA GLN A 61 28.25 -9.64 5.48
C GLN A 61 27.92 -9.43 6.96
N PHE A 62 28.68 -10.09 7.82
CA PHE A 62 28.60 -9.87 9.27
C PHE A 62 29.67 -8.88 9.71
N ALA A 63 29.32 -8.01 10.64
CA ALA A 63 30.29 -7.14 11.30
C ALA A 63 31.20 -7.89 12.30
N LEU A 64 30.94 -9.18 12.55
CA LEU A 64 31.70 -10.02 13.45
C LEU A 64 32.90 -10.66 12.71
N PRO A 65 34.14 -10.50 13.22
CA PRO A 65 35.31 -11.12 12.62
C PRO A 65 35.19 -12.64 12.59
N GLY A 66 35.42 -13.26 11.43
CA GLY A 66 35.40 -14.72 11.26
C GLY A 66 34.01 -15.34 11.09
N VAL A 67 32.94 -14.53 11.05
CA VAL A 67 31.58 -15.02 10.77
C VAL A 67 31.25 -14.83 9.29
N SER A 68 30.87 -15.90 8.62
CA SER A 68 30.47 -15.87 7.21
C SER A 68 29.38 -16.90 6.90
N ILE A 69 28.53 -16.58 5.93
CA ILE A 69 27.59 -17.54 5.35
C ILE A 69 28.26 -18.30 4.21
N VAL A 70 28.04 -19.61 4.17
CA VAL A 70 28.58 -20.48 3.10
C VAL A 70 27.83 -20.28 1.78
N ASP A 71 26.50 -20.17 1.84
CA ASP A 71 25.64 -19.97 0.67
C ASP A 71 24.47 -19.03 1.01
N PRO A 72 24.54 -17.74 0.63
CA PRO A 72 23.48 -16.77 0.91
C PRO A 72 22.20 -17.03 0.12
N SER A 73 22.27 -17.81 -0.97
CA SER A 73 21.12 -18.17 -1.80
C SER A 73 20.13 -19.12 -1.08
N LYS A 74 20.53 -19.68 0.08
CA LYS A 74 19.69 -20.54 0.92
C LYS A 74 18.87 -19.77 1.95
N ILE A 75 19.08 -18.45 2.06
CA ILE A 75 18.31 -17.60 2.97
C ILE A 75 17.04 -17.20 2.24
N ASP A 76 15.91 -17.65 2.75
CA ASP A 76 14.61 -17.29 2.19
C ASP A 76 14.15 -15.97 2.79
N VAL A 77 13.68 -15.05 1.95
CA VAL A 77 13.19 -13.74 2.36
C VAL A 77 11.83 -13.51 1.73
N THR A 78 10.79 -13.74 2.52
CA THR A 78 9.42 -13.41 2.15
C THR A 78 9.11 -12.00 2.62
N ASN A 79 8.70 -11.13 1.70
CA ASN A 79 8.20 -9.80 2.03
C ASN A 79 6.77 -9.64 1.54
N GLU A 80 5.88 -9.28 2.45
CA GLU A 80 4.49 -8.93 2.14
C GLU A 80 4.31 -7.42 2.36
N VAL A 81 3.83 -6.74 1.32
CA VAL A 81 3.51 -5.31 1.37
C VAL A 81 2.02 -5.14 1.23
N GLN A 82 1.38 -4.56 2.25
CA GLN A 82 -0.01 -4.16 2.20
C GLN A 82 -0.11 -2.63 2.18
N HIS A 83 -0.83 -2.11 1.20
CA HIS A 83 -1.03 -0.68 1.02
C HIS A 83 -2.52 -0.34 1.03
N LEU A 84 -2.86 0.67 1.83
CA LEU A 84 -4.21 1.17 1.95
C LEU A 84 -4.24 2.68 1.84
N ASP A 85 -4.83 3.20 0.76
CA ASP A 85 -4.95 4.62 0.51
C ASP A 85 -6.42 5.06 0.44
N PHE A 86 -6.69 6.21 1.04
CA PHE A 86 -7.93 6.95 0.88
C PHE A 86 -7.63 8.28 0.22
N LYS A 87 -8.36 8.57 -0.86
CA LYS A 87 -8.29 9.83 -1.61
C LYS A 87 -9.61 10.57 -1.50
N ALA A 88 -9.53 11.88 -1.32
CA ALA A 88 -10.67 12.78 -1.48
C ALA A 88 -10.28 13.95 -2.38
N ASP A 89 -11.18 14.34 -3.28
CA ASP A 89 -10.96 15.45 -4.21
C ASP A 89 -12.21 16.31 -4.40
N ALA A 90 -11.99 17.58 -4.75
CA ALA A 90 -13.04 18.53 -5.05
C ALA A 90 -12.63 19.47 -6.18
N TRP A 91 -13.56 19.71 -7.11
CA TRP A 91 -13.42 20.74 -8.13
C TRP A 91 -13.83 22.08 -7.53
N LEU A 92 -12.84 22.92 -7.18
CA LEU A 92 -13.09 24.25 -6.64
C LEU A 92 -13.50 25.25 -7.74
N LEU A 93 -12.92 25.11 -8.92
CA LEU A 93 -13.25 25.89 -10.13
C LEU A 93 -13.43 24.93 -11.32
N PRO A 94 -13.99 25.36 -12.45
CA PRO A 94 -14.29 24.47 -13.58
C PRO A 94 -13.06 23.75 -14.16
N PHE A 95 -11.88 24.32 -13.91
CA PHE A 95 -10.60 23.81 -14.40
C PHE A 95 -9.58 23.58 -13.28
N LEU A 96 -10.02 23.55 -12.01
CA LEU A 96 -9.17 23.33 -10.84
C LEU A 96 -9.75 22.26 -9.92
N ASN A 97 -9.08 21.11 -9.89
CA ASN A 97 -9.31 20.04 -8.90
C ASN A 97 -8.25 20.12 -7.80
N VAL A 98 -8.68 20.03 -6.55
CA VAL A 98 -7.81 19.91 -5.38
C VAL A 98 -8.09 18.58 -4.72
N PHE A 99 -7.04 17.84 -4.38
CA PHE A 99 -7.17 16.53 -3.78
C PHE A 99 -6.16 16.31 -2.66
N GLY A 100 -6.51 15.42 -1.74
CA GLY A 100 -5.64 14.91 -0.69
C GLY A 100 -5.70 13.38 -0.68
N VAL A 101 -4.57 12.77 -0.32
CA VAL A 101 -4.45 11.33 -0.15
C VAL A 101 -3.85 11.09 1.23
N ILE A 102 -4.45 10.16 1.98
CA ILE A 102 -3.91 9.64 3.23
C ILE A 102 -3.88 8.12 3.13
N GLY A 103 -2.77 7.54 3.54
CA GLY A 103 -2.55 6.12 3.38
C GLY A 103 -1.73 5.51 4.48
N ARG A 104 -1.77 4.18 4.55
CA ARG A 104 -0.94 3.37 5.43
C ARG A 104 -0.31 2.25 4.62
N VAL A 105 1.00 2.13 4.77
CA VAL A 105 1.78 0.99 4.25
C VAL A 105 2.16 0.12 5.45
N GLU A 106 1.83 -1.16 5.39
CA GLU A 106 2.34 -2.18 6.29
C GLU A 106 3.27 -3.10 5.49
N ILE A 107 4.46 -3.35 6.03
CA ILE A 107 5.49 -4.16 5.40
C ILE A 107 5.94 -5.20 6.41
N ASP A 108 5.69 -6.46 6.13
CA ASP A 108 6.17 -7.59 6.92
C ASP A 108 7.28 -8.29 6.15
N THR A 109 8.47 -8.38 6.74
CA THR A 109 9.62 -9.08 6.14
C THR A 109 10.05 -10.19 7.07
N LEU A 110 9.98 -11.43 6.60
CA LEU A 110 10.51 -12.59 7.29
C LEU A 110 11.80 -13.02 6.59
N VAL A 111 12.86 -13.19 7.38
CA VAL A 111 14.15 -13.71 6.90
C VAL A 111 14.41 -15.03 7.60
N ASP A 112 14.40 -16.13 6.86
CA ASP A 112 14.64 -17.46 7.39
C ASP A 112 16.11 -17.89 7.17
N PHE A 113 16.85 -17.99 8.29
CA PHE A 113 18.24 -18.43 8.30
C PHE A 113 18.40 -19.94 8.54
N SER A 114 17.33 -20.66 8.85
CA SER A 114 17.35 -22.10 9.17
C SER A 114 18.03 -22.98 8.09
N PRO A 115 17.88 -22.71 6.78
CA PRO A 115 18.52 -23.50 5.73
C PRO A 115 19.99 -23.12 5.47
N ALA A 116 20.46 -21.99 6.00
CA ALA A 116 21.78 -21.44 5.72
C ALA A 116 22.82 -21.89 6.76
N GLU A 117 23.95 -22.42 6.28
CA GLU A 117 25.09 -22.72 7.14
C GLU A 117 25.87 -21.44 7.44
N ILE A 118 25.88 -21.04 8.71
CA ILE A 118 26.65 -19.91 9.22
C ILE A 118 27.88 -20.43 9.96
N VAL A 119 29.07 -20.08 9.48
CA VAL A 119 30.35 -20.49 10.06
C VAL A 119 30.86 -19.38 10.97
N GLY A 120 31.49 -19.76 12.09
CA GLY A 120 32.19 -18.81 12.98
C GLY A 120 31.34 -18.19 14.08
N LEU A 121 30.05 -18.52 14.18
CA LEU A 121 29.23 -18.11 15.31
C LEU A 121 29.60 -18.91 16.58
N PRO A 122 29.74 -18.24 17.75
CA PRO A 122 30.00 -18.92 19.02
C PRO A 122 28.77 -19.67 19.57
N ILE A 123 27.60 -19.48 18.95
CA ILE A 123 26.32 -20.10 19.30
C ILE A 123 25.60 -20.53 18.03
N SER A 124 24.86 -21.65 18.09
CA SER A 124 23.92 -22.02 17.03
C SER A 124 22.68 -21.14 17.15
N LEU A 125 22.28 -20.47 16.07
CA LEU A 125 20.99 -19.79 16.00
C LEU A 125 19.97 -20.89 15.70
N GLY A 126 19.32 -21.38 16.75
CA GLY A 126 18.39 -22.51 16.68
C GLY A 126 17.27 -22.29 15.65
N THR A 127 16.79 -23.44 15.15
CA THR A 127 15.59 -23.63 14.32
C THR A 127 14.32 -23.08 14.96
#